data_AF-A0A9P8JL67-F1
#
_entry.id   AF-A0A9P8JL67-F1
#
_cell.length_a   1.000
_cell.length_b   1.000
_cell.length_c   1.000
_cell.angle_alpha   90.00
_cell.angle_beta   90.00
_cell.angle_gamma   90.00
#
_symmetry.space_group_name_H-M   'P 1'
#
loop_
_entity.id
_entity.type
_entity.pdbx_description
1 polymer ?
#
loop_
_entity_poly.entity_id
_entity_poly.type
_entity_poly.pdbx_seq_one_letter_code
_entity_poly.pdbx_strand_id
1 'polypeptide(L)'
;MSRNNSFSTMQRNDSFDLSLTHHDHVVCVVGVGYVGEHLLRSFGTCYQSIGFDISVQRLAQLQPIFGHMPNVTLTNDESLLDRATAYLISVPTLLKADNTVDLSHLISALAMVLKHVQPGNTIVIESSVQVGTTRQILGPYQNILHCGMSPERVDPGRTFPTAQQIPKIISALTPASNSVIHKLYARVFEQVVPVSKPEVAEMTKLFENCYRMVNIAYVNEMSDAARAHG
;
A
#
# COMPACT_ATOMS: atom_id res chain seq x y z
N MET A 1 -21.65 15.37 69.21
CA MET A 1 -21.24 14.57 68.03
C MET A 1 -21.70 15.35 66.81
N SER A 2 -20.95 16.38 66.37
CA SER A 2 -19.86 16.37 65.36
C SER A 2 -20.35 15.99 63.96
N ARG A 3 -20.09 16.69 62.84
CA ARG A 3 -19.35 17.92 62.46
C ARG A 3 -19.75 18.24 61.00
N ASN A 4 -19.59 19.50 60.60
CA ASN A 4 -19.66 20.05 59.23
C ASN A 4 -18.65 19.45 58.22
N ASN A 5 -19.01 19.48 56.93
CA ASN A 5 -18.22 19.93 55.74
C ASN A 5 -19.17 19.90 54.52
N SER A 6 -19.53 20.98 53.81
CA SER A 6 -18.78 21.95 52.99
C SER A 6 -18.13 21.36 51.70
N PHE A 7 -18.31 22.12 50.61
CA PHE A 7 -17.67 22.06 49.27
C PHE A 7 -18.26 21.18 48.13
N SER A 8 -19.04 21.86 47.27
CA SER A 8 -18.72 22.13 45.85
C SER A 8 -17.87 21.10 45.09
N THR A 9 -18.46 20.45 44.08
CA THR A 9 -17.77 20.16 42.82
C THR A 9 -18.76 20.14 41.65
N MET A 10 -18.44 20.99 40.67
CA MET A 10 -18.98 21.02 39.31
C MET A 10 -19.18 19.62 38.73
N GLN A 11 -20.40 19.29 38.30
CA GLN A 11 -20.58 18.29 37.26
C GLN A 11 -20.13 18.92 35.94
N ARG A 12 -18.86 18.68 35.61
CA ARG A 12 -18.26 18.99 34.31
C ARG A 12 -18.83 18.03 33.27
N ASN A 13 -19.10 18.61 32.11
CA ASN A 13 -19.32 17.96 30.83
C ASN A 13 -18.40 16.73 30.64
N ASP A 14 -18.99 15.57 30.43
CA ASP A 14 -18.37 14.54 29.58
C ASP A 14 -19.05 14.64 28.21
N SER A 15 -18.72 15.72 27.52
CA SER A 15 -18.74 15.76 26.07
C SER A 15 -17.88 14.60 25.59
N PHE A 16 -18.48 13.67 24.84
CA PHE A 16 -17.73 12.73 24.00
C PHE A 16 -16.72 13.55 23.22
N ASP A 17 -15.45 13.39 23.58
CA ASP A 17 -14.35 14.06 22.93
C ASP A 17 -14.18 13.45 21.54
N LEU A 18 -14.80 14.10 20.55
CA LEU A 18 -14.66 13.82 19.13
C LEU A 18 -13.30 14.29 18.57
N SER A 19 -12.32 14.62 19.41
CA SER A 19 -10.97 15.02 18.98
C SER A 19 -10.04 13.83 18.70
N LEU A 20 -10.45 12.91 17.84
CA LEU A 20 -9.46 12.17 17.04
C LEU A 20 -9.07 13.05 15.85
N THR A 21 -8.22 14.01 16.20
CA THR A 21 -7.46 14.94 15.37
C THR A 21 -7.17 14.42 13.96
N HIS A 22 -7.47 15.23 12.96
CA HIS A 22 -7.01 15.10 11.57
C HIS A 22 -5.50 14.83 11.54
N HIS A 23 -5.09 13.57 11.49
CA HIS A 23 -3.75 13.19 11.04
C HIS A 23 -3.85 13.12 9.52
N ASP A 24 -3.65 14.25 8.85
CA ASP A 24 -3.46 14.24 7.40
C ASP A 24 -2.20 13.43 7.12
N HIS A 25 -2.38 12.16 6.76
CA HIS A 25 -1.29 11.27 6.42
C HIS A 25 -0.45 11.89 5.30
N VAL A 26 0.86 11.95 5.50
CA VAL A 26 1.81 12.09 4.41
C VAL A 26 2.15 10.68 3.91
N VAL A 27 1.84 10.42 2.64
CA VAL A 27 1.98 9.10 2.01
C VAL A 27 3.25 9.05 1.17
N CYS A 28 4.19 8.19 1.53
CA CYS A 28 5.38 7.93 0.74
C CYS A 28 5.20 6.68 -0.10
N VAL A 29 5.30 6.80 -1.42
CA VAL A 29 5.38 5.66 -2.35
C VAL A 29 6.85 5.39 -2.63
N VAL A 30 7.34 4.22 -2.23
CA VAL A 30 8.74 3.80 -2.37
C VAL A 30 8.87 2.89 -3.58
N GLY A 31 9.60 3.35 -4.59
CA GLY A 31 9.63 2.76 -5.92
C GLY A 31 8.46 3.25 -6.76
N VAL A 32 8.71 4.22 -7.65
CA VAL A 32 7.69 4.83 -8.51
C VAL A 32 7.84 4.37 -9.96
N GLY A 33 8.07 3.08 -10.14
CA GLY A 33 7.95 2.38 -11.42
C GLY A 33 6.49 2.36 -11.91
N TYR A 34 6.10 1.33 -12.65
CA TYR A 34 4.74 1.25 -13.21
C TYR A 34 3.65 1.30 -12.12
N VAL A 35 3.71 0.38 -11.16
CA VAL A 35 2.72 0.31 -10.06
C VAL A 35 2.79 1.55 -9.16
N GLY A 36 4.00 1.92 -8.74
CA GLY A 36 4.18 3.06 -7.84
C GLY A 36 3.77 4.40 -8.46
N GLU A 37 3.88 4.59 -9.78
CA GLU A 37 3.34 5.77 -10.45
C GLU A 37 1.81 5.84 -10.32
N HIS A 38 1.11 4.72 -10.51
CA HIS A 38 -0.34 4.67 -10.35
C HIS A 38 -0.77 4.94 -8.90
N LEU A 39 -0.04 4.39 -7.93
CA LEU A 39 -0.25 4.69 -6.52
C LEU A 39 -0.02 6.16 -6.22
N LEU A 40 1.12 6.73 -6.65
CA LEU A 40 1.45 8.13 -6.41
C LEU A 40 0.41 9.07 -7.03
N ARG A 41 -0.06 8.77 -8.25
CA ARG A 41 -1.13 9.51 -8.90
C ARG A 41 -2.43 9.46 -8.12
N SER A 42 -2.79 8.29 -7.60
CA SER A 42 -4.06 8.10 -6.89
C SER A 42 -4.01 8.72 -5.49
N PHE A 43 -2.93 8.53 -4.74
CA PHE A 43 -2.78 9.11 -3.41
C PHE A 43 -2.52 10.62 -3.46
N GLY A 44 -1.80 11.11 -4.47
CA GLY A 44 -1.49 12.53 -4.66
C GLY A 44 -2.70 13.44 -4.91
N THR A 45 -3.87 12.89 -5.25
CA THR A 45 -5.12 13.68 -5.36
C THR A 45 -5.77 13.94 -4.00
N CYS A 46 -5.45 13.14 -2.98
CA CYS A 46 -6.12 13.18 -1.68
C CYS A 46 -5.18 13.47 -0.50
N TYR A 47 -3.88 13.23 -0.67
CA TYR A 47 -2.86 13.33 0.37
C TYR A 47 -1.63 14.10 -0.09
N GLN A 48 -0.95 14.72 0.87
CA GLN A 48 0.46 15.08 0.67
C GLN A 48 1.25 13.79 0.42
N SER A 49 1.93 13.73 -0.73
CA SER A 49 2.52 12.49 -1.21
C SER A 49 3.97 12.69 -1.62
N ILE A 50 4.81 11.72 -1.27
CA ILE A 50 6.23 11.66 -1.63
C ILE A 50 6.41 10.47 -2.57
N GLY A 51 6.84 10.73 -3.80
CA GLY A 51 7.29 9.68 -4.71
C GLY A 51 8.80 9.51 -4.61
N PHE A 52 9.24 8.42 -3.97
CA PHE A 52 10.65 8.12 -3.83
C PHE A 52 11.10 7.09 -4.86
N ASP A 53 12.19 7.38 -5.59
CA ASP A 53 12.88 6.40 -6.43
C ASP A 53 14.39 6.57 -6.33
N ILE A 54 15.13 5.45 -6.39
CA ILE A 54 16.60 5.48 -6.47
C ILE A 54 17.08 5.96 -7.85
N SER A 55 16.26 5.80 -8.89
CA SER A 55 16.60 6.21 -10.25
C SER A 55 16.27 7.68 -10.49
N VAL A 56 17.31 8.52 -10.53
CA VAL A 56 17.19 9.93 -10.92
C VAL A 56 16.57 10.07 -12.32
N GLN A 57 16.89 9.16 -13.24
CA GLN A 57 16.32 9.14 -14.59
C GLN A 57 14.80 8.90 -14.55
N ARG A 58 14.33 7.96 -13.70
CA ARG A 58 12.90 7.72 -13.51
C ARG A 58 12.20 8.95 -12.95
N LEU A 59 12.78 9.61 -11.95
CA LEU A 59 12.22 10.85 -11.39
C LEU A 59 12.14 11.97 -12.44
N ALA A 60 13.17 12.13 -13.27
CA ALA A 60 13.16 13.11 -14.36
C ALA A 60 12.05 12.83 -15.38
N GLN A 61 11.76 11.56 -15.69
CA GLN A 61 10.63 11.18 -16.57
C GLN A 61 9.27 11.51 -15.93
N LEU A 62 9.17 11.44 -14.61
CA LEU A 62 7.95 11.72 -13.86
C LEU A 62 7.74 13.20 -13.57
N GLN A 63 8.79 14.02 -13.65
CA GLN A 63 8.72 15.46 -13.35
C GLN A 63 7.70 16.21 -14.23
N PRO A 64 7.60 15.99 -15.56
CA PRO A 64 6.55 16.63 -16.38
C PRO A 64 5.13 16.21 -15.97
N ILE A 65 4.98 15.01 -15.40
CA ILE A 65 3.71 14.42 -15.01
C ILE A 65 3.23 14.94 -13.65
N PHE A 66 4.12 15.05 -12.67
CA PHE A 66 3.75 15.41 -11.30
C PHE A 66 4.22 16.80 -10.87
N GLY A 67 5.11 17.45 -11.62
CA GLY A 67 5.69 18.74 -11.23
C GLY A 67 4.69 19.88 -11.11
N HIS A 68 3.49 19.74 -11.66
CA HIS A 68 2.38 20.68 -11.50
C HIS A 68 1.42 20.32 -10.37
N MET A 69 1.59 19.17 -9.72
CA MET A 69 0.76 18.73 -8.59
C MET A 69 1.38 19.24 -7.29
N PRO A 70 0.79 20.24 -6.61
CA PRO A 70 1.41 20.87 -5.43
C PRO A 70 1.52 19.91 -4.23
N ASN A 71 0.72 18.85 -4.21
CA ASN A 71 0.71 17.86 -3.14
C ASN A 71 1.68 16.69 -3.38
N VAL A 72 2.44 16.70 -4.49
CA VAL A 72 3.36 15.61 -4.84
C VAL A 72 4.79 16.13 -4.86
N THR A 73 5.65 15.49 -4.10
CA THR A 73 7.10 15.72 -4.13
C THR A 73 7.80 14.47 -4.67
N LEU A 74 8.52 14.60 -5.79
CA LEU A 74 9.40 13.55 -6.32
C LEU A 74 10.80 13.72 -5.76
N THR A 75 11.43 12.65 -5.27
CA THR A 75 12.75 12.73 -4.64
C THR A 75 13.52 11.41 -4.68
N ASN A 76 14.84 11.48 -4.64
CA ASN A 76 15.74 10.37 -4.30
C ASN A 76 16.49 10.62 -2.97
N ASP A 77 16.15 11.68 -2.25
CA ASP A 77 16.71 12.03 -0.94
C ASP A 77 15.93 11.30 0.16
N GLU A 78 16.59 10.34 0.81
CA GLU A 78 16.05 9.55 1.91
C GLU A 78 15.60 10.42 3.09
N SER A 79 16.21 11.60 3.31
CA SER A 79 15.87 12.45 4.46
C SER A 79 14.42 12.96 4.43
N LEU A 80 13.78 12.98 3.26
CA LEU A 80 12.37 13.38 3.14
C LEU A 80 11.41 12.29 3.63
N LEU A 81 11.86 11.04 3.80
CA LEU A 81 11.02 9.95 4.31
C LEU A 81 10.62 10.14 5.77
N ASP A 82 11.37 10.93 6.56
CA ASP A 82 11.03 11.28 7.95
C ASP A 82 9.70 12.04 8.07
N ARG A 83 9.24 12.66 6.97
CA ARG A 83 8.00 13.42 6.93
C ARG A 83 6.77 12.53 6.75
N ALA A 84 6.96 11.28 6.32
CA ALA A 84 5.87 10.37 5.99
C ALA A 84 5.32 9.64 7.22
N THR A 85 4.04 9.29 7.15
CA THR A 85 3.35 8.50 8.20
C THR A 85 2.78 7.19 7.64
N ALA A 86 2.70 7.08 6.31
CA ALA A 86 2.33 5.85 5.61
C ALA A 86 3.32 5.62 4.46
N TYR A 87 3.81 4.38 4.33
CA TYR A 87 4.79 3.97 3.33
C TYR A 87 4.22 2.83 2.49
N LEU A 88 4.09 3.07 1.19
CA LEU A 88 3.61 2.10 0.20
C LEU A 88 4.82 1.60 -0.60
N ILE A 89 5.24 0.37 -0.35
CA ILE A 89 6.46 -0.18 -0.97
C ILE A 89 6.10 -0.92 -2.25
N SER A 90 6.51 -0.36 -3.39
CA SER A 90 6.19 -0.83 -4.75
C SER A 90 7.47 -0.99 -5.60
N VAL A 91 8.43 -1.75 -5.07
CA VAL A 91 9.68 -2.07 -5.76
C VAL A 91 9.60 -3.39 -6.56
N PRO A 92 10.47 -3.60 -7.55
CA PRO A 92 10.47 -4.84 -8.34
C PRO A 92 10.72 -6.09 -7.49
N THR A 93 10.02 -7.17 -7.82
CA THR A 93 10.30 -8.53 -7.34
C THR A 93 10.69 -9.37 -8.53
N LEU A 94 11.99 -9.49 -8.75
CA LEU A 94 12.55 -10.18 -9.90
C LEU A 94 12.57 -11.69 -9.64
N LEU A 95 12.81 -12.48 -10.69
CA LEU A 95 13.13 -13.89 -10.55
C LEU A 95 14.64 -14.07 -10.62
N LYS A 96 15.18 -14.93 -9.76
CA LYS A 96 16.55 -15.42 -9.86
C LYS A 96 16.66 -16.42 -11.01
N ALA A 97 17.90 -16.76 -11.37
CA ALA A 97 18.18 -17.72 -12.44
C ALA A 97 17.55 -19.12 -12.20
N ASP A 98 17.28 -19.48 -10.95
CA ASP A 98 16.61 -20.72 -10.55
C ASP A 98 15.06 -20.60 -10.46
N ASN A 99 14.49 -19.51 -10.97
CA ASN A 99 13.06 -19.15 -10.88
C ASN A 99 12.53 -18.91 -9.46
N THR A 100 13.39 -18.79 -8.45
CA THR A 100 12.95 -18.32 -7.13
C THR A 100 12.77 -16.79 -7.14
N VAL A 101 11.88 -16.28 -6.28
CA VAL A 101 11.64 -14.84 -6.19
C VAL A 101 12.82 -14.17 -5.49
N ASP A 102 13.38 -13.14 -6.13
CA ASP A 102 14.36 -12.24 -5.53
C ASP A 102 13.66 -11.11 -4.76
N LEU A 103 13.83 -11.11 -3.45
CA LEU A 103 13.30 -10.11 -2.52
C LEU A 103 14.32 -9.03 -2.16
N SER A 104 15.51 -9.04 -2.76
CA SER A 104 16.61 -8.11 -2.44
C SER A 104 16.17 -6.64 -2.45
N HIS A 105 15.43 -6.22 -3.48
CA HIS A 105 14.89 -4.86 -3.59
C HIS A 105 13.88 -4.54 -2.49
N LEU A 106 12.98 -5.47 -2.18
CA LEU A 106 11.96 -5.29 -1.15
C LEU A 106 12.59 -5.17 0.24
N ILE A 107 13.56 -6.03 0.56
CA ILE A 107 14.29 -6.00 1.83
C ILE A 107 15.12 -4.71 1.95
N SER A 108 15.78 -4.28 0.88
CA SER A 108 16.53 -3.02 0.85
C SER A 108 15.61 -1.81 1.08
N ALA A 109 14.48 -1.75 0.37
CA ALA A 109 13.49 -0.68 0.51
C ALA A 109 12.89 -0.64 1.92
N LEU A 110 12.56 -1.81 2.49
CA LEU A 110 12.08 -1.87 3.86
C LEU A 110 13.14 -1.43 4.87
N ALA A 111 14.38 -1.88 4.72
CA ALA A 111 15.47 -1.49 5.61
C ALA A 111 15.72 0.02 5.57
N MET A 112 15.59 0.65 4.40
CA MET A 112 15.61 2.11 4.26
C MET A 112 14.43 2.74 5.00
N VAL A 113 13.19 2.32 4.71
CA VAL A 113 11.97 2.86 5.36
C VAL A 113 12.04 2.76 6.88
N LEU A 114 12.50 1.63 7.41
CA LEU A 114 12.60 1.39 8.86
C LEU A 114 13.53 2.36 9.60
N LYS A 115 14.45 3.05 8.91
CA LYS A 115 15.29 4.10 9.51
C LYS A 115 14.50 5.39 9.81
N HIS A 116 13.38 5.58 9.12
CA HIS A 116 12.60 6.82 9.11
C HIS A 116 11.23 6.67 9.78
N VAL A 117 10.75 5.43 9.97
CA VAL A 117 9.43 5.21 10.60
C VAL A 117 9.44 5.51 12.10
N GLN A 118 8.29 6.00 12.57
CA GLN A 118 7.98 6.14 13.99
C GLN A 118 6.93 5.11 14.42
N PRO A 119 6.85 4.73 15.72
CA PRO A 119 5.76 3.92 16.22
C PRO A 119 4.39 4.49 15.83
N GLY A 120 3.49 3.61 15.37
CA GLY A 120 2.18 3.98 14.83
C GLY A 120 2.17 4.34 13.35
N ASN A 121 3.33 4.46 12.68
CA ASN A 121 3.35 4.61 11.22
C ASN A 121 2.84 3.36 10.51
N THR A 122 2.38 3.55 9.28
CA THR A 122 1.82 2.48 8.44
C THR A 122 2.83 2.04 7.37
N ILE A 123 3.02 0.73 7.20
CA ILE A 123 3.77 0.16 6.07
C ILE A 123 2.86 -0.83 5.34
N VAL A 124 2.68 -0.61 4.05
CA VAL A 124 1.94 -1.53 3.17
C VAL A 124 2.87 -1.99 2.05
N ILE A 125 3.01 -3.30 1.89
CA ILE A 125 3.66 -3.87 0.72
C ILE A 125 2.66 -3.83 -0.44
N GLU A 126 3.06 -3.26 -1.57
CA GLU A 126 2.31 -3.24 -2.83
C GLU A 126 2.98 -4.11 -3.90
N SER A 127 4.29 -4.33 -3.76
CA SER A 127 5.06 -5.29 -4.54
C SER A 127 4.41 -6.68 -4.51
N SER A 128 4.38 -7.36 -5.66
CA SER A 128 3.91 -8.75 -5.72
C SER A 128 4.88 -9.66 -4.96
N VAL A 129 4.38 -10.44 -4.00
CA VAL A 129 5.20 -11.33 -3.20
C VAL A 129 4.61 -12.74 -3.15
N GLN A 130 5.40 -13.71 -2.68
CA GLN A 130 4.90 -15.05 -2.42
C GLN A 130 3.96 -15.04 -1.21
N VAL A 131 3.06 -16.03 -1.15
CA VAL A 131 2.15 -16.19 -0.01
C VAL A 131 2.97 -16.45 1.26
N GLY A 132 2.74 -15.64 2.29
CA GLY A 132 3.43 -15.66 3.57
C GLY A 132 4.55 -14.63 3.70
N THR A 133 5.00 -14.01 2.61
CA THR A 133 6.15 -13.08 2.64
C THR A 133 5.89 -11.85 3.49
N THR A 134 4.70 -11.24 3.43
CA THR A 134 4.36 -10.08 4.24
C THR A 134 4.47 -10.38 5.73
N ARG A 135 3.97 -11.53 6.18
CA ARG A 135 4.07 -11.95 7.59
C ARG A 135 5.51 -12.21 8.00
N GLN A 136 6.28 -12.86 7.14
CA GLN A 136 7.69 -13.14 7.42
C GLN A 136 8.48 -11.84 7.62
N ILE A 137 8.26 -10.85 6.76
CA ILE A 137 9.07 -9.63 6.71
C ILE A 137 8.57 -8.58 7.71
N LEU A 138 7.26 -8.35 7.81
CA LEU A 138 6.68 -7.31 8.67
C LEU A 138 6.22 -7.82 10.04
N GLY A 139 6.16 -9.14 10.24
CA GLY A 139 5.80 -9.78 11.52
C GLY A 139 6.52 -9.24 12.74
N PRO A 140 7.85 -8.99 12.70
CA PRO A 140 8.59 -8.42 13.83
C PRO A 140 8.10 -7.04 14.27
N TYR A 141 7.44 -6.28 13.39
CA TYR A 141 7.04 -4.89 13.64
C TYR A 141 5.54 -4.71 13.92
N GLN A 142 4.75 -5.79 13.87
CA GLN A 142 3.27 -5.73 13.91
C GLN A 142 2.67 -5.12 15.19
N ASN A 143 3.45 -5.07 16.28
CA ASN A 143 3.04 -4.48 17.56
C ASN A 143 3.47 -3.01 17.72
N ILE A 144 4.28 -2.50 16.79
CA ILE A 144 4.86 -1.15 16.82
C ILE A 144 4.31 -0.32 15.65
N LEU A 145 4.06 -0.95 14.51
CA LEU A 145 3.63 -0.33 13.26
C LEU A 145 2.31 -0.93 12.76
N HIS A 146 1.62 -0.18 11.90
CA HIS A 146 0.50 -0.70 11.14
C HIS A 146 0.98 -1.37 9.86
N CYS A 147 1.19 -2.69 9.92
CA CYS A 147 1.75 -3.47 8.82
C CYS A 147 0.70 -4.21 8.00
N GLY A 148 0.79 -4.15 6.67
CA GLY A 148 -0.10 -4.88 5.78
C GLY A 148 0.39 -5.06 4.36
N MET A 149 -0.52 -5.52 3.52
CA MET A 149 -0.29 -5.85 2.11
C MET A 149 -1.52 -5.48 1.29
N SER A 150 -1.27 -4.94 0.10
CA SER A 150 -2.29 -4.60 -0.90
C SER A 150 -1.75 -5.05 -2.26
N PRO A 151 -2.34 -6.04 -2.93
CA PRO A 151 -1.90 -6.42 -4.25
C PRO A 151 -2.34 -5.40 -5.30
N GLU A 152 -1.45 -5.09 -6.24
CA GLU A 152 -1.81 -4.29 -7.41
C GLU A 152 -2.67 -5.07 -8.40
N ARG A 153 -3.67 -4.42 -9.01
CA ARG A 153 -4.67 -5.05 -9.90
C ARG A 153 -4.94 -4.26 -11.19
N VAL A 154 -4.16 -3.21 -11.47
CA VAL A 154 -4.20 -2.45 -12.72
C VAL A 154 -3.55 -3.26 -13.85
N ASP A 155 -4.24 -3.30 -14.99
CA ASP A 155 -3.77 -3.93 -16.23
C ASP A 155 -3.01 -2.91 -17.11
N PRO A 156 -1.79 -3.25 -17.59
CA PRO A 156 -1.07 -2.42 -18.55
C PRO A 156 -1.89 -2.08 -19.80
N GLY A 157 -1.97 -0.79 -20.12
CA GLY A 157 -2.65 -0.29 -21.33
C GLY A 157 -4.18 -0.19 -21.20
N ARG A 158 -4.77 -0.65 -20.09
CA ARG A 158 -6.21 -0.51 -19.86
C ARG A 158 -6.55 0.88 -19.35
N THR A 159 -7.50 1.55 -20.00
CA THR A 159 -7.92 2.93 -19.66
C THR A 159 -9.26 2.98 -18.90
N PHE A 160 -10.02 1.88 -18.90
CA PHE A 160 -11.29 1.75 -18.17
C PHE A 160 -11.46 0.34 -17.57
N PRO A 161 -11.93 0.20 -16.31
CA PRO A 161 -12.23 1.27 -15.35
C PRO A 161 -10.96 2.04 -14.90
N THR A 162 -11.11 3.21 -14.28
CA THR A 162 -9.96 3.95 -13.74
C THR A 162 -9.30 3.17 -12.59
N ALA A 163 -8.07 3.50 -12.23
CA ALA A 163 -7.36 2.83 -11.14
C ALA A 163 -8.14 2.87 -9.81
N GLN A 164 -8.81 3.99 -9.51
CA GLN A 164 -9.60 4.19 -8.30
C GLN A 164 -10.91 3.38 -8.28
N GLN A 165 -11.42 3.01 -9.45
CA GLN A 165 -12.65 2.22 -9.63
C GLN A 165 -12.42 0.71 -9.53
N ILE A 166 -11.17 0.26 -9.67
CA ILE A 166 -10.84 -1.16 -9.47
C ILE A 166 -10.91 -1.44 -7.96
N PRO A 167 -11.72 -2.43 -7.51
CA PRO A 167 -11.81 -2.74 -6.09
C PRO A 167 -10.44 -3.06 -5.49
N LYS A 168 -10.04 -2.29 -4.48
CA LYS A 168 -8.71 -2.38 -3.87
C LYS A 168 -8.74 -3.39 -2.72
N ILE A 169 -8.05 -4.52 -2.90
CA ILE A 169 -7.90 -5.51 -1.84
C ILE A 169 -6.83 -5.00 -0.87
N ILE A 170 -7.15 -5.00 0.43
CA ILE A 170 -6.19 -4.66 1.48
C ILE A 170 -6.21 -5.71 2.58
N SER A 171 -5.09 -5.86 3.26
CA SER A 171 -4.92 -6.80 4.37
C SER A 171 -3.91 -6.28 5.36
N ALA A 172 -3.94 -6.79 6.59
CA ALA A 172 -2.98 -6.41 7.61
C ALA A 172 -2.66 -7.57 8.56
N LEU A 173 -1.55 -7.46 9.29
CA LEU A 173 -1.13 -8.46 10.27
C LEU A 173 -2.02 -8.50 11.52
N THR A 174 -2.70 -7.39 11.84
CA THR A 174 -3.62 -7.29 12.97
C THR A 174 -4.92 -6.59 12.57
N PRO A 175 -6.05 -6.84 13.27
CA PRO A 175 -7.31 -6.13 12.99
C PRO A 175 -7.23 -4.61 13.15
N ALA A 176 -6.42 -4.13 14.11
CA ALA A 176 -6.19 -2.70 14.32
C ALA A 176 -5.47 -2.08 13.12
N SER A 177 -4.40 -2.73 12.63
CA SER A 177 -3.68 -2.29 11.43
C SER A 177 -4.58 -2.33 10.18
N ASN A 178 -5.46 -3.32 10.08
CA ASN A 178 -6.43 -3.42 8.98
C ASN A 178 -7.38 -2.22 8.97
N SER A 179 -7.85 -1.80 10.15
CA SER A 179 -8.73 -0.64 10.29
C SER A 179 -8.04 0.67 9.87
N VAL A 180 -6.77 0.85 10.20
CA VAL A 180 -5.98 2.03 9.81
C VAL A 180 -5.73 2.03 8.30
N ILE A 181 -5.26 0.91 7.75
CA ILE A 181 -5.01 0.76 6.31
C ILE A 181 -6.31 0.94 5.52
N HIS A 182 -7.43 0.38 5.96
CA HIS A 182 -8.72 0.57 5.30
C HIS A 182 -9.08 2.06 5.20
N LYS A 183 -8.94 2.84 6.29
CA LYS A 183 -9.21 4.29 6.28
C LYS A 183 -8.31 5.04 5.32
N LEU A 184 -7.03 4.67 5.25
CA LEU A 184 -6.05 5.26 4.34
C LEU A 184 -6.46 5.04 2.87
N TYR A 185 -6.84 3.82 2.50
CA TYR A 185 -7.18 3.49 1.11
C TYR A 185 -8.60 3.92 0.72
N ALA A 186 -9.56 3.94 1.66
CA ALA A 186 -10.95 4.30 1.38
C ALA A 186 -11.14 5.79 1.03
N ARG A 187 -10.14 6.63 1.28
CA ARG A 187 -10.13 8.02 0.80
C ARG A 187 -9.78 8.14 -0.69
N VAL A 188 -9.16 7.11 -1.27
CA VAL A 188 -8.61 7.12 -2.64
C VAL A 188 -9.40 6.23 -3.59
N PHE A 189 -9.80 5.04 -3.13
CA PHE A 189 -10.47 4.03 -3.95
C PHE A 189 -11.97 3.99 -3.65
N GLU A 190 -12.79 3.83 -4.69
CA GLU A 190 -14.26 3.81 -4.57
C GLU A 190 -14.75 2.60 -3.77
N GLN A 191 -14.06 1.46 -3.91
CA GLN A 191 -14.34 0.25 -3.15
C GLN A 191 -13.05 -0.34 -2.60
N VAL A 192 -12.99 -0.49 -1.27
CA VAL A 192 -11.91 -1.18 -0.57
C VAL A 192 -12.45 -2.50 -0.01
N VAL A 193 -11.72 -3.59 -0.24
CA VAL A 193 -12.09 -4.94 0.16
C VAL A 193 -11.07 -5.44 1.19
N PRO A 194 -11.31 -5.24 2.50
CA PRO A 194 -10.45 -5.78 3.53
C PRO A 194 -10.59 -7.30 3.61
N VAL A 195 -9.46 -8.01 3.58
CA VAL A 195 -9.41 -9.47 3.79
C VAL A 195 -8.77 -9.82 5.12
N SER A 196 -8.95 -11.07 5.57
CA SER A 196 -8.68 -11.48 6.94
C SER A 196 -7.20 -11.43 7.35
N LYS A 197 -6.27 -11.66 6.42
CA LYS A 197 -4.82 -11.69 6.67
C LYS A 197 -4.02 -11.53 5.37
N PRO A 198 -2.72 -11.18 5.44
CA PRO A 198 -1.90 -10.95 4.24
C PRO A 198 -1.86 -12.13 3.28
N GLU A 199 -1.85 -13.36 3.79
CA GLU A 199 -1.82 -14.56 2.95
C GLU A 199 -3.04 -14.65 2.03
N VAL A 200 -4.19 -14.15 2.45
CA VAL A 200 -5.39 -14.12 1.60
C VAL A 200 -5.20 -13.11 0.47
N ALA A 201 -4.68 -11.93 0.75
CA ALA A 201 -4.42 -10.91 -0.27
C ALA A 201 -3.33 -11.37 -1.26
N GLU A 202 -2.22 -11.92 -0.77
CA GLU A 202 -1.15 -12.49 -1.60
C GLU A 202 -1.69 -13.63 -2.49
N MET A 203 -2.51 -14.51 -1.92
CA MET A 203 -3.15 -15.61 -2.67
C MET A 203 -4.12 -15.09 -3.72
N THR A 204 -4.89 -14.01 -3.46
CA THR A 204 -5.80 -13.45 -4.47
C THR A 204 -5.05 -13.05 -5.74
N LYS A 205 -3.89 -12.42 -5.60
CA LYS A 205 -3.07 -12.00 -6.75
C LYS A 205 -2.50 -13.19 -7.49
N LEU A 206 -2.00 -14.19 -6.77
CA LEU A 206 -1.52 -15.43 -7.38
C LEU A 206 -2.64 -16.12 -8.16
N PHE A 207 -3.82 -16.26 -7.56
CA PHE A 207 -4.99 -16.87 -8.18
C PHE A 207 -5.42 -16.13 -9.45
N GLU A 208 -5.53 -14.80 -9.43
CA GLU A 208 -5.87 -13.99 -10.61
C GLU A 208 -4.90 -14.24 -11.77
N ASN A 209 -3.60 -14.27 -11.49
CA ASN A 209 -2.58 -14.55 -12.50
C ASN A 209 -2.68 -15.98 -13.04
N CYS A 210 -2.83 -16.98 -12.17
CA CYS A 210 -2.99 -18.38 -12.56
C CYS A 210 -4.25 -18.58 -13.41
N TYR A 211 -5.38 -18.01 -13.00
CA TYR A 211 -6.63 -18.08 -13.73
C TYR A 211 -6.47 -17.53 -15.15
N ARG A 212 -5.84 -16.35 -15.29
CA ARG A 212 -5.57 -15.76 -16.61
C ARG A 212 -4.67 -16.65 -17.47
N MET A 213 -3.57 -17.17 -16.91
CA MET A 213 -2.64 -18.02 -17.66
C MET A 213 -3.28 -19.32 -18.14
N VAL A 214 -4.06 -19.99 -17.29
CA VAL A 214 -4.75 -21.24 -17.65
C VAL A 214 -5.76 -21.01 -18.76
N ASN A 215 -6.55 -19.94 -18.69
CA ASN A 215 -7.54 -19.63 -19.73
C ASN A 215 -6.86 -19.29 -21.07
N ILE A 216 -5.76 -18.52 -21.06
CA ILE A 216 -5.01 -18.22 -22.28
C ILE A 216 -4.45 -19.51 -22.90
N ALA A 217 -3.83 -20.37 -22.09
CA ALA A 217 -3.29 -21.65 -22.55
C ALA A 217 -4.39 -22.52 -23.17
N TYR A 218 -5.54 -22.66 -22.49
CA TYR A 218 -6.67 -23.41 -22.99
C TYR A 218 -7.18 -22.89 -24.34
N VAL A 219 -7.39 -21.57 -24.48
CA VAL A 219 -7.87 -20.98 -25.73
C VAL A 219 -6.84 -21.13 -26.87
N ASN A 220 -5.54 -21.05 -26.57
CA ASN A 220 -4.49 -21.30 -27.55
C ASN A 220 -4.53 -22.75 -28.06
N GLU A 221 -4.68 -23.73 -27.17
CA GLU A 221 -4.81 -25.14 -27.55
C GLU A 221 -6.08 -25.38 -28.40
N MET A 222 -7.20 -24.74 -28.07
CA MET A 222 -8.43 -24.82 -28.89
C MET A 222 -8.24 -24.17 -30.27
N SER A 223 -7.53 -23.05 -30.35
CA SER A 223 -7.19 -22.39 -31.62
C SER A 223 -6.32 -23.31 -32.49
N ASP A 224 -5.30 -23.95 -31.92
CA ASP A 224 -4.42 -24.86 -32.66
C ASP A 224 -5.17 -26.11 -33.15
N ALA A 225 -6.07 -26.66 -32.33
CA ALA A 225 -6.95 -27.75 -32.75
C ALA A 225 -7.90 -27.34 -33.89
N ALA A 226 -8.49 -26.14 -33.83
CA ALA A 226 -9.40 -25.63 -34.85
C ALA A 226 -8.70 -25.42 -36.21
N ARG A 227 -7.42 -25.04 -36.25
CA ARG A 227 -6.66 -24.82 -37.49
C ARG A 227 -6.65 -26.04 -38.42
N ALA A 228 -6.73 -27.25 -37.88
CA ALA A 228 -6.80 -28.48 -38.68
C ALA A 228 -8.16 -28.68 -39.38
N HIS A 229 -9.18 -27.88 -39.02
CA HIS A 229 -10.57 -28.08 -39.40
C HIS A 229 -11.23 -26.87 -40.11
N GLY A 230 -10.50 -25.77 -40.33
CA GLY A 230 -10.99 -24.55 -41.01
C GLY A 230 -11.63 -23.55 -40.05
#